data_AF-A0A1I5T990-F1
#
_entry.id   AF-A0A1I5T990-F1
#
_cell.length_a   1.000
_cell.length_b   1.000
_cell.length_c   1.000
_cell.angle_alpha   90.00
_cell.angle_beta   90.00
_cell.angle_gamma   90.00
#
_symmetry.space_group_name_H-M   'P 1'
#
loop_
_entity.id
_entity.type
_entity.pdbx_description
1 polymer ?
#
loop_
_entity_poly.entity_id
_entity_poly.type
_entity_poly.pdbx_seq_one_letter_code
_entity_poly.pdbx_strand_id
1 'polypeptide(L)'
;MDNVPITLTLVSGQVLAVTLSNPSEARVLADVAAAIGAARATAEVGIRTYHLGTRPTPGRGYDDRLTMRMGCGRTKIRGLLALSPRRGGLRHQRVGRKYIVSEAAVREWFGDNL
;
A
#
# COMPACT_ATOMS: atom_id res chain seq x y z
N MET A 1 -24.42 -9.62 34.01
CA MET A 1 -23.15 -8.86 33.98
C MET A 1 -23.24 -7.96 32.77
N ASP A 2 -23.31 -6.66 33.00
CA ASP A 2 -23.48 -5.69 31.93
C ASP A 2 -22.13 -5.39 31.29
N ASN A 3 -22.01 -5.64 29.99
CA ASN A 3 -20.79 -5.31 29.25
C ASN A 3 -20.73 -3.80 29.04
N VAL A 4 -19.84 -3.13 29.77
CA VAL A 4 -19.58 -1.69 29.59
C VAL A 4 -18.56 -1.52 28.46
N PRO A 5 -18.89 -0.82 27.37
CA PRO A 5 -17.93 -0.53 26.32
C PRO A 5 -16.88 0.49 26.82
N ILE A 6 -15.61 0.11 26.77
CA ILE A 6 -14.49 1.03 26.99
C ILE A 6 -14.14 1.67 25.65
N THR A 7 -14.33 2.99 25.53
CA THR A 7 -13.91 3.76 24.35
C THR A 7 -12.66 4.55 24.69
N LEU A 8 -11.58 4.34 23.93
CA LEU A 8 -10.30 5.02 24.12
C LEU A 8 -9.93 5.75 22.82
N THR A 9 -9.77 7.06 22.92
CA THR A 9 -9.30 7.90 21.81
C THR A 9 -7.83 8.22 22.05
N LEU A 10 -6.95 7.69 21.19
CA LEU A 10 -5.51 7.99 21.24
C LEU A 10 -5.18 9.04 20.17
N VAL A 11 -4.38 10.03 20.53
CA VAL A 11 -3.74 10.95 19.57
C VAL A 11 -2.61 10.23 18.82
N SER A 12 -2.32 10.70 17.61
CA SER A 12 -1.26 10.13 16.76
C SER A 12 0.08 10.08 17.50
N GLY A 13 0.71 8.89 17.53
CA GLY A 13 2.01 8.65 18.15
C GLY A 13 2.00 8.15 19.60
N GLN A 14 0.84 8.01 20.25
CA GLN A 14 0.75 7.42 21.60
C GLN A 14 0.50 5.91 21.57
N VAL A 15 1.14 5.19 22.50
CA VAL A 15 0.97 3.75 22.72
C VAL A 15 0.29 3.54 24.07
N LEU A 16 -0.88 2.90 24.07
CA LEU A 16 -1.52 2.42 25.29
C LEU A 16 -1.13 0.96 25.53
N ALA A 17 -0.44 0.70 26.65
CA ALA A 17 -0.15 -0.65 27.10
C ALA A 17 -1.25 -1.10 28.09
N VAL A 18 -2.11 -2.03 27.65
CA VAL A 18 -3.15 -2.63 28.51
C VAL A 18 -2.68 -4.02 28.93
N THR A 19 -2.60 -4.27 30.23
CA THR A 19 -2.34 -5.60 30.79
C THR A 19 -3.65 -6.26 31.16
N LEU A 20 -4.03 -7.30 30.40
CA LEU A 20 -5.24 -8.07 30.69
C LEU A 20 -4.91 -9.26 31.60
N SER A 21 -5.74 -9.48 32.62
CA SER A 21 -5.59 -10.57 33.59
C SER A 21 -5.97 -11.94 33.00
N ASN A 22 -6.76 -11.96 31.93
CA ASN A 22 -7.21 -13.17 31.26
C ASN A 22 -6.37 -13.45 29.99
N PRO A 23 -5.63 -14.57 29.93
CA PRO A 23 -4.80 -14.93 28.77
C PRO A 23 -5.59 -15.05 27.45
N SER A 24 -6.85 -15.45 27.50
CA SER A 24 -7.70 -15.60 26.31
C SER A 24 -8.07 -14.25 25.72
N GLU A 25 -8.39 -13.25 26.55
CA GLU A 25 -8.69 -11.89 26.10
C GLU A 25 -7.43 -11.19 25.56
N ALA A 26 -6.28 -11.42 26.20
CA ALA A 26 -4.99 -10.93 25.69
C ALA A 26 -4.68 -11.46 24.28
N ARG A 27 -5.00 -12.73 24.02
CA ARG A 27 -4.80 -13.34 22.71
C ARG A 27 -5.75 -12.79 21.65
N VAL A 28 -7.03 -12.63 21.98
CA VAL A 28 -8.00 -11.98 21.08
C VAL A 28 -7.59 -10.55 20.73
N LEU A 29 -7.13 -9.77 21.70
CA LEU A 29 -6.62 -8.42 21.42
C LEU A 29 -5.36 -8.43 20.55
N ALA A 30 -4.43 -9.38 20.76
CA ALA A 30 -3.25 -9.51 19.92
C ALA A 30 -3.62 -9.84 18.46
N ASP A 31 -4.58 -10.74 18.25
CA ASP A 31 -5.06 -11.11 16.92
C ASP A 31 -5.76 -9.93 16.21
N VAL A 32 -6.59 -9.17 16.94
CA VAL A 32 -7.23 -7.96 16.43
C VAL A 32 -6.19 -6.88 16.09
N ALA A 33 -5.20 -6.66 16.95
CA ALA A 33 -4.13 -5.70 16.70
C ALA A 33 -3.30 -6.10 15.46
N ALA A 34 -2.99 -7.39 15.31
CA ALA A 34 -2.30 -7.91 14.13
C ALA A 34 -3.13 -7.71 12.86
N ALA A 35 -4.43 -8.00 12.89
CA ALA A 35 -5.34 -7.79 11.76
C ALA A 35 -5.43 -6.31 11.36
N ILE A 36 -5.54 -5.39 12.34
CA ILE A 36 -5.54 -3.94 12.09
C ILE A 36 -4.19 -3.50 11.51
N GLY A 37 -3.08 -4.00 12.04
CA GLY A 37 -1.74 -3.72 11.53
C GLY A 37 -1.57 -4.16 10.07
N ALA A 38 -2.00 -5.38 9.74
CA ALA A 38 -1.97 -5.91 8.38
C ALA A 38 -2.86 -5.09 7.42
N ALA A 39 -4.06 -4.70 7.86
CA ALA A 39 -4.95 -3.86 7.06
C ALA A 39 -4.34 -2.48 6.77
N ARG A 40 -3.71 -1.84 7.77
CA ARG A 40 -3.01 -0.56 7.59
C ARG A 40 -1.83 -0.69 6.63
N ALA A 41 -0.99 -1.70 6.79
CA ALA A 41 0.13 -1.96 5.89
C ALA A 41 -0.34 -2.18 4.44
N THR A 42 -1.46 -2.88 4.26
CA THR A 42 -2.07 -3.10 2.93
C THR A 42 -2.58 -1.78 2.34
N ALA A 43 -3.24 -0.95 3.14
CA ALA A 43 -3.73 0.36 2.72
C ALA A 43 -2.57 1.31 2.33
N GLU A 44 -1.48 1.33 3.11
CA GLU A 44 -0.28 2.13 2.80
C GLU A 44 0.38 1.71 1.49
N VAL A 45 0.39 0.42 1.17
CA VAL A 45 0.88 -0.08 -0.12
C VAL A 45 -0.08 0.32 -1.25
N GLY A 46 -1.39 0.24 -1.02
CA GLY A 46 -2.42 0.57 -2.02
C GLY A 46 -2.38 2.01 -2.53
N ILE A 47 -1.91 2.96 -1.71
CA ILE A 47 -1.77 4.38 -2.09
C ILE A 47 -0.44 4.71 -2.79
N ARG A 48 0.46 3.73 -2.98
CA ARG A 48 1.75 3.99 -3.62
C ARG A 48 1.57 4.36 -5.08
N THR A 49 2.46 5.24 -5.54
CA THR A 49 2.51 5.66 -6.94
C THR A 49 3.94 5.58 -7.44
N TYR A 50 4.10 5.18 -8.68
CA TYR A 50 5.37 4.94 -9.34
C TYR A 50 5.54 5.87 -10.53
N HIS A 51 6.78 6.23 -10.83
CA HIS A 51 7.13 7.06 -11.98
C HIS A 51 8.26 6.45 -12.80
N LEU A 52 8.34 6.86 -14.06
CA LEU A 52 9.40 6.45 -14.97
C LEU A 52 10.65 7.35 -14.83
N GLY A 53 11.19 7.48 -13.62
CA GLY A 53 12.45 8.19 -13.34
C GLY A 53 13.67 7.28 -13.29
N THR A 54 14.86 7.87 -13.18
CA THR A 54 16.12 7.13 -12.96
C THR A 54 16.51 7.04 -11.49
N ARG A 55 16.01 8.00 -10.68
CA ARG A 55 16.27 8.11 -9.23
C ARG A 55 14.97 8.00 -8.44
N PRO A 56 15.00 7.43 -7.22
CA PRO A 56 13.86 7.44 -6.32
C PRO A 56 13.55 8.88 -5.86
N THR A 57 12.28 9.16 -5.56
CA THR A 57 11.86 10.46 -5.00
C THR A 57 12.27 10.53 -3.52
N PRO A 58 13.03 11.56 -3.11
CA PRO A 58 13.40 11.73 -1.70
C PRO A 58 12.19 11.81 -0.77
N GLY A 59 12.32 11.22 0.43
CA GLY A 59 11.31 11.34 1.48
C GLY A 59 10.08 10.44 1.35
N ARG A 60 9.98 9.58 0.31
CA ARG A 60 8.84 8.67 0.16
C ARG A 60 8.85 7.43 1.05
N GLY A 61 10.02 7.05 1.59
CA GLY A 61 10.17 5.84 2.39
C GLY A 61 10.09 4.52 1.59
N TYR A 62 10.02 4.58 0.26
CA TYR A 62 10.09 3.43 -0.65
C TYR A 62 10.68 3.84 -2.00
N ASP A 63 11.13 2.86 -2.79
CA ASP A 63 11.58 3.09 -4.17
C ASP A 63 10.37 3.20 -5.10
N ASP A 64 10.09 4.43 -5.55
CA ASP A 64 8.96 4.75 -6.40
C ASP A 64 9.28 4.69 -7.90
N ARG A 65 10.43 4.11 -8.28
CA ARG A 65 10.76 3.88 -9.69
C ARG A 65 9.96 2.71 -10.23
N LEU A 66 9.20 2.96 -11.29
CA LEU A 66 8.37 1.95 -11.95
C LEU A 66 9.20 0.77 -12.49
N THR A 67 10.45 1.00 -12.90
CA THR A 67 11.38 -0.07 -13.31
C THR A 67 11.68 -1.06 -12.19
N MET A 68 11.81 -0.57 -10.95
CA MET A 68 12.07 -1.42 -9.80
C MET A 68 10.82 -2.21 -9.44
N ARG A 69 9.65 -1.56 -9.43
CA ARG A 69 8.37 -2.21 -9.10
C ARG A 69 7.95 -3.27 -10.13
N MET A 70 8.19 -3.02 -11.42
CA MET A 70 7.82 -3.92 -12.51
C MET A 70 8.88 -5.00 -12.81
N GLY A 71 10.08 -4.89 -12.22
CA GLY A 71 11.19 -5.82 -12.47
C GLY A 71 11.66 -5.87 -13.92
N CYS A 72 11.44 -4.80 -14.71
CA CYS A 72 11.79 -4.80 -16.12
C CYS A 72 12.36 -3.48 -16.64
N GLY A 73 13.04 -3.56 -17.77
CA GLY A 73 13.75 -2.45 -18.38
C GLY A 73 12.83 -1.32 -18.87
N ARG A 74 13.38 -0.11 -18.90
CA ARG A 74 12.68 1.13 -19.26
C ARG A 74 11.99 1.06 -20.64
N THR A 75 12.59 0.37 -21.61
CA THR A 75 12.02 0.19 -22.96
C THR A 75 10.72 -0.61 -22.93
N LYS A 76 10.70 -1.73 -22.20
CA LYS A 76 9.50 -2.57 -22.04
C LYS A 76 8.37 -1.77 -21.37
N ILE A 77 8.69 -1.02 -20.32
CA ILE A 77 7.72 -0.18 -19.61
C ILE A 77 7.18 0.93 -20.50
N ARG A 78 8.01 1.57 -21.33
CA ARG A 78 7.53 2.54 -22.32
C ARG A 78 6.56 1.91 -23.31
N GLY A 79 6.83 0.68 -23.75
CA GLY A 79 5.89 -0.09 -24.56
C GLY A 79 4.53 -0.27 -23.86
N LEU A 80 4.54 -0.70 -22.60
CA LEU A 80 3.31 -0.87 -21.81
C LEU A 80 2.55 0.46 -21.60
N LEU A 81 3.26 1.57 -21.38
CA LEU A 81 2.66 2.90 -21.20
C LEU A 81 2.17 3.52 -22.51
N ALA A 82 2.63 3.05 -23.68
CA ALA A 82 2.19 3.51 -24.99
C ALA A 82 0.93 2.78 -25.47
N LEU A 83 0.65 1.59 -24.93
CA LEU A 83 -0.53 0.80 -25.25
C LEU A 83 -1.74 1.25 -24.43
N SER A 84 -2.94 1.12 -25.00
CA SER A 84 -4.18 1.26 -24.23
C SER A 84 -4.33 0.10 -23.24
N PRO A 85 -4.93 0.30 -22.05
CA PRO A 85 -5.19 -0.78 -21.09
C PRO A 85 -5.91 -2.00 -21.69
N ARG A 86 -6.88 -1.77 -22.59
CA ARG A 86 -7.61 -2.83 -23.32
C ARG A 86 -6.73 -3.72 -24.22
N ARG A 87 -5.50 -3.32 -24.49
CA ARG A 87 -4.51 -4.05 -25.31
C ARG A 87 -3.31 -4.53 -24.47
N GLY A 88 -3.49 -4.68 -23.16
CA GLY A 88 -2.42 -5.08 -22.22
C GLY A 88 -1.51 -3.93 -21.79
N GLY A 89 -1.92 -2.68 -22.03
CA GLY A 89 -1.20 -1.50 -21.57
C GLY A 89 -1.35 -1.26 -20.06
N LEU A 90 -0.36 -0.60 -19.46
CA LEU A 90 -0.38 -0.27 -18.04
C LEU A 90 -1.20 1.02 -17.83
N ARG A 91 -2.22 0.95 -16.98
CA ARG A 91 -3.02 2.13 -16.61
C ARG A 91 -2.14 3.18 -15.93
N HIS A 92 -2.31 4.43 -16.34
CA HIS A 92 -1.49 5.53 -15.85
C HIS A 92 -2.21 6.87 -15.98
N GLN A 93 -1.72 7.85 -15.23
CA GLN A 93 -2.06 9.25 -15.40
C GLN A 93 -0.82 10.01 -15.90
N ARG A 94 -1.04 11.03 -16.75
CA ARG A 94 0.01 11.99 -17.09
C ARG A 94 -0.10 13.22 -16.21
N VAL A 95 1.02 13.60 -15.59
CA VAL A 95 1.18 14.85 -14.85
C VAL A 95 2.33 15.62 -15.49
N GLY A 96 1.97 16.62 -16.31
CA GLY A 96 2.92 17.28 -17.20
C GLY A 96 3.58 16.27 -18.15
N ARG A 97 4.91 16.17 -18.10
CA ARG A 97 5.70 15.23 -18.93
C ARG A 97 5.95 13.87 -18.25
N LYS A 98 5.40 13.63 -17.06
CA LYS A 98 5.64 12.42 -16.27
C LYS A 98 4.46 11.46 -16.34
N TYR A 99 4.78 10.17 -16.39
CA TYR A 99 3.83 9.09 -16.17
C TYR A 99 3.77 8.75 -14.68
N ILE A 100 2.56 8.69 -14.14
CA ILE A 100 2.27 8.26 -12.77
C ILE A 100 1.41 7.00 -12.85
N VAL A 101 1.87 5.93 -12.21
CA VAL A 101 1.19 4.62 -12.17
C VAL A 101 0.88 4.31 -10.72
N SER A 102 -0.37 3.97 -10.40
CA SER A 102 -0.74 3.54 -9.04
C SER A 102 -0.36 2.08 -8.80
N GLU A 103 -0.17 1.69 -7.55
CA GLU A 103 -0.01 0.28 -7.17
C GLU A 103 -1.18 -0.59 -7.65
N ALA A 104 -2.40 -0.06 -7.60
CA ALA A 104 -3.58 -0.75 -8.14
C ALA A 104 -3.44 -1.08 -9.63
N ALA A 105 -2.94 -0.15 -10.44
CA ALA A 105 -2.71 -0.38 -11.87
C ALA A 105 -1.63 -1.43 -12.14
N VAL A 106 -0.59 -1.48 -11.28
CA VAL A 106 0.46 -2.50 -11.36
C VAL A 106 -0.11 -3.88 -11.03
N ARG A 107 -0.88 -4.00 -9.95
CA ARG A 107 -1.51 -5.26 -9.53
C ARG A 107 -2.51 -5.79 -10.56
N GLU A 108 -3.37 -4.91 -11.08
CA GLU A 108 -4.29 -5.22 -12.18
C GLU A 108 -3.53 -5.79 -13.38
N TRP A 109 -2.37 -5.22 -13.72
CA TRP A 109 -1.55 -5.71 -14.82
C TRP A 109 -0.91 -7.08 -14.55
N PHE A 110 -0.53 -7.37 -13.31
CA PHE A 110 -0.04 -8.69 -12.91
C PHE A 110 -1.15 -9.75 -12.82
N GLY A 111 -2.43 -9.35 -12.85
CA GLY A 111 -3.56 -10.23 -12.58
C GLY A 111 -3.79 -10.49 -11.09
N ASP A 112 -3.13 -9.71 -10.22
CA ASP A 112 -3.34 -9.72 -8.78
C ASP A 112 -4.65 -8.97 -8.48
N ASN A 113 -5.79 -9.65 -8.64
CA ASN A 113 -7.07 -9.10 -8.21
C ASN A 113 -7.12 -9.13 -6.66
N LEU A 114 -7.44 -7.99 -6.06
CA LEU A 114 -7.98 -7.93 -4.69
C LEU A 114 -9.39 -8.54 -4.67
#